data_AF-A0A166ML09-F1
#
_entry.id   AF-A0A166ML09-F1
#
_cell.length_a   1.000
_cell.length_b   1.000
_cell.length_c   1.000
_cell.angle_alpha   90.00
_cell.angle_beta   90.00
_cell.angle_gamma   90.00
#
_symmetry.space_group_name_H-M   'P 1'
#
loop_
_entity.id
_entity.type
_entity.pdbx_description
1 polymer ?
#
loop_
_entity_poly.entity_id
_entity_poly.type
_entity_poly.pdbx_seq_one_letter_code
_entity_poly.pdbx_strand_id
1 'polypeptide(L)' 'MPIDPNEPVYCYCRSVSYGAMVACDDDDCPHEWFHLSCTGLDAVPKSKKWYCDVCKPKHEQTRRKK' A
#
# COMPACT_ATOMS: atom_id res chain seq x y z
N MET A 1 -26.92 9.83 3.26
CA MET A 1 -26.63 9.29 1.91
C MET A 1 -25.87 7.98 2.09
N PRO A 2 -26.31 6.89 1.47
CA PRO A 2 -25.61 5.60 1.54
C PRO A 2 -24.30 5.71 0.76
N ILE A 3 -23.22 5.21 1.33
CA ILE A 3 -21.94 5.07 0.65
C ILE A 3 -22.13 3.97 -0.40
N ASP A 4 -21.98 4.30 -1.68
CA ASP A 4 -22.23 3.38 -2.78
C ASP A 4 -21.34 2.14 -2.66
N PRO A 5 -21.90 0.91 -2.62
CA PRO A 5 -21.15 -0.34 -2.43
C PRO A 5 -20.24 -0.73 -3.62
N ASN A 6 -20.09 0.18 -4.60
CA ASN A 6 -19.29 -0.01 -5.81
C ASN A 6 -17.91 0.64 -5.73
N GLU A 7 -17.56 1.32 -4.64
CA GLU A 7 -16.20 1.84 -4.52
C GLU A 7 -15.20 0.70 -4.29
N PRO A 8 -14.17 0.56 -5.16
CA PRO A 8 -13.17 -0.48 -5.01
C PRO A 8 -12.45 -0.32 -3.67
N VAL A 9 -12.44 -1.40 -2.90
CA VAL A 9 -11.78 -1.46 -1.60
C VAL A 9 -10.31 -1.77 -1.79
N TYR A 10 -9.47 -0.89 -1.24
CA TYR A 10 -8.02 -1.02 -1.27
C TYR A 10 -7.49 -1.21 0.14
N CYS A 11 -6.19 -1.50 0.23
CA CYS A 11 -5.51 -1.81 1.49
C CYS A 11 -6.04 -3.09 2.16
N TYR A 12 -5.31 -3.58 3.16
CA TYR A 12 -5.73 -4.72 3.97
C TYR A 12 -6.92 -4.39 4.89
N CYS A 13 -7.25 -3.10 5.05
CA CYS A 13 -8.43 -2.64 5.78
C CYS A 13 -9.74 -2.74 4.98
N ARG A 14 -9.67 -3.19 3.71
CA ARG A 14 -10.83 -3.35 2.81
C ARG A 14 -11.73 -2.12 2.81
N SER A 15 -11.13 -0.95 2.74
CA SER A 15 -11.83 0.34 2.76
C SER A 15 -11.62 1.09 1.46
N VAL A 16 -12.56 1.99 1.15
CA VAL A 16 -12.53 2.81 -0.06
C VAL A 16 -11.29 3.69 -0.12
N SER A 17 -10.91 4.15 -1.31
CA SER A 17 -9.85 5.14 -1.47
C SER A 17 -10.32 6.49 -0.92
N TYR A 18 -9.75 6.93 0.20
CA TYR A 18 -10.03 8.25 0.75
C TYR A 18 -8.73 8.99 1.07
N GLY A 19 -8.65 10.25 0.63
CA GLY A 19 -7.50 11.12 0.89
C GLY A 19 -6.21 10.67 0.19
N ALA A 20 -5.12 10.58 0.95
CA ALA A 20 -3.78 10.29 0.41
C ALA A 20 -3.44 8.79 0.51
N MET A 21 -3.04 8.22 -0.63
CA MET A 21 -2.71 6.80 -0.78
C MET A 21 -1.32 6.63 -1.40
N VAL A 22 -0.73 5.47 -1.16
CA VAL A 22 0.57 5.07 -1.70
C VAL A 22 0.42 3.74 -2.45
N ALA A 23 1.08 3.65 -3.61
CA ALA A 23 1.15 2.44 -4.40
C ALA A 23 2.40 1.63 -4.04
N CYS A 24 2.24 0.32 -3.84
CA CYS A 24 3.28 -0.65 -3.63
C CYS A 24 3.97 -0.93 -4.96
N ASP A 25 5.30 -0.82 -4.98
CA ASP A 25 6.16 -1.07 -6.15
C ASP A 25 6.41 -2.57 -6.41
N ASP A 26 5.75 -3.44 -5.65
CA ASP A 26 5.85 -4.88 -5.82
C ASP A 26 4.76 -5.36 -6.79
N ASP A 27 5.18 -5.91 -7.94
CA ASP A 27 4.30 -6.44 -9.00
C ASP A 27 3.48 -7.66 -8.52
N ASP A 28 3.97 -8.35 -7.49
CA ASP A 28 3.29 -9.47 -6.82
C ASP A 28 2.28 -9.01 -5.75
N CYS A 29 2.05 -7.69 -5.61
CA CYS A 29 1.14 -7.17 -4.59
C CYS A 29 -0.32 -7.21 -5.05
N PRO A 30 -1.22 -7.97 -4.38
CA PRO A 30 -2.60 -8.15 -4.85
C PRO A 30 -3.47 -6.89 -4.72
N HIS A 31 -3.06 -5.92 -3.90
CA HIS A 31 -3.85 -4.71 -3.64
C HIS A 31 -3.30 -3.48 -4.33
N GLU A 32 -1.98 -3.42 -4.56
CA GLU A 32 -1.19 -2.29 -5.08
C GLU A 32 -1.35 -0.97 -4.30
N TRP A 33 -2.55 -0.57 -3.88
CA TRP A 33 -2.86 0.69 -3.20
C TRP A 33 -3.12 0.52 -1.70
N PHE A 34 -2.53 1.41 -0.90
CA PHE A 34 -2.63 1.42 0.55
C PHE A 34 -2.79 2.85 1.09
N HIS A 35 -3.55 3.01 2.18
CA HIS A 35 -3.66 4.31 2.85
C HIS A 35 -2.38 4.65 3.60
N LEU A 36 -2.02 5.93 3.60
CA LEU A 36 -0.87 6.43 4.36
C LEU A 36 -0.99 6.13 5.86
N SER A 37 -2.19 6.34 6.45
CA SER A 37 -2.47 6.00 7.85
C SER A 37 -2.32 4.51 8.17
N CYS A 38 -2.71 3.63 7.25
CA CYS A 38 -2.56 2.18 7.41
C CYS A 38 -1.09 1.74 7.29
N THR A 39 -0.26 2.51 6.60
CA THR A 39 1.15 2.16 6.37
C THR A 39 2.11 2.86 7.31
N GLY A 40 1.57 3.70 8.22
CA GLY A 40 2.36 4.53 9.11
C GLY A 40 3.16 5.61 8.36
N LEU A 41 2.78 5.93 7.13
CA LEU A 41 3.38 7.01 6.37
C LEU A 41 2.63 8.31 6.65
N ASP A 42 3.37 9.39 6.81
CA ASP A 42 2.81 10.74 6.94
C ASP A 42 2.63 11.40 5.57
N ALA A 43 3.48 11.05 4.60
CA ALA A 43 3.43 11.56 3.24
C ALA A 43 3.81 10.49 2.21
N VAL A 44 3.28 10.64 0.99
CA VAL A 44 3.67 9.79 -0.15
C VAL A 44 5.16 10.02 -0.44
N PRO A 45 6.01 8.98 -0.39
CA PRO A 45 7.43 9.12 -0.71
C PRO A 45 7.60 9.39 -2.21
N LYS A 46 7.84 10.66 -2.58
CA LYS A 46 7.98 11.10 -3.98
C LYS A 46 9.23 10.57 -4.71
N SER A 47 10.12 9.83 -4.05
CA SER A 47 11.45 9.55 -4.60
C SER A 47 11.99 8.13 -4.40
N LYS A 48 11.21 7.18 -3.85
CA LYS A 48 11.70 5.80 -3.67
C LYS A 48 10.59 4.76 -3.84
N LYS A 49 10.98 3.59 -4.35
CA LYS A 49 10.20 2.36 -4.36
C LYS A 49 9.65 2.13 -2.95
N TRP A 50 8.33 2.22 -2.81
CA TRP A 50 7.65 1.95 -1.55
C TRP A 50 7.06 0.56 -1.60
N TYR A 51 7.22 -0.18 -0.51
CA TYR A 51 6.65 -1.50 -0.36
C TYR A 51 5.70 -1.48 0.83
N CYS A 52 4.57 -2.17 0.73
CA CYS A 52 3.68 -2.37 1.87
C CYS A 52 4.33 -3.28 2.91
N ASP A 53 3.80 -3.34 4.13
CA ASP A 53 4.35 -4.18 5.20
C ASP A 53 4.35 -5.70 4.88
N VAL A 54 3.57 -6.12 3.88
CA VAL A 54 3.61 -7.49 3.36
C VAL A 54 4.79 -7.69 2.40
N CYS A 55 5.10 -6.70 1.56
CA CYS A 55 6.14 -6.80 0.53
C CYS A 55 7.53 -6.32 1.02
N LYS A 56 7.59 -5.39 1.98
CA LYS A 56 8.83 -4.92 2.65
C LYS A 56 9.72 -6.08 3.12
N PRO A 57 9.24 -7.04 3.94
CA PRO A 57 10.08 -8.14 4.41
C PRO A 57 10.49 -9.09 3.29
N LYS A 58 9.71 -9.21 2.19
CA LYS A 58 10.12 -10.01 1.01
C LYS A 58 11.32 -9.37 0.31
N HIS A 59 11.30 -8.05 0.11
CA HIS A 59 12.37 -7.29 -0.56
C HIS A 59 13.60 -7.03 0.32
N GLU A 60 13.44 -6.97 1.64
CA GLU A 60 14.57 -6.82 2.57
C GLU A 60 15.40 -8.11 2.68
N GLN A 61 14.75 -9.27 2.67
CA GLN A 61 15.42 -10.56 2.78
C GLN A 61 16.27 -10.92 1.56
N THR A 62 15.87 -10.51 0.36
CA THR A 62 16.66 -10.70 -0.87
C THR A 62 17.94 -9.86 -0.87
N ARG A 63 17.98 -8.72 -0.16
CA ARG A 63 19.21 -7.91 -0.04
C ARG A 63 20.26 -8.48 0.90
N ARG A 64 19.85 -9.32 1.85
CA ARG A 64 20.70 -9.79 2.96
C ARG A 64 21.35 -11.16 2.71
N LYS A 65 21.14 -11.74 1.53
CA LYS A 65 21.57 -13.09 1.15
C LYS A 65 22.68 -13.11 0.09
N LYS A 66 23.44 -12.02 -0.06
CA LYS A 66 24.54 -11.91 -1.01
C LYS A 66 25.87 -11.65 -0.31
#